data_AF-A0A416C1C3-F1
#
_entry.id   AF-A0A416C1C3-F1
#
_cell.length_a   1.000
_cell.length_b   1.000
_cell.length_c   1.000
_cell.angle_alpha   90.00
_cell.angle_beta   90.00
_cell.angle_gamma   90.00
#
_symmetry.space_group_name_H-M   'P 1'
#
loop_
_entity.id
_entity.type
_entity.pdbx_description
1 polymer ?
#
loop_
_entity_poly.entity_id
_entity_poly.type
_entity_poly.pdbx_seq_one_letter_code
_entity_poly.pdbx_strand_id
1 'polypeptide(L)'
;MQKSRKRIVSAIVSASLVLGLWTGYAIPARAEENGSGQTPPTEIGEPTPTPTVTPSASPSVEPSTEPSAEPTVTPEPVDVTKIAISRKSAVLMVGKTLKPVITGTTSTVTWTSANEKIAKVDETGKIKALKKGKTVITAAVDGITKTCEITVVAKMAKKDFSKFNSENFVNFCQRYGYSHGYAWNGQWKGGSKKKATARGIKIGASKTKVQKAYGELTWKKCTSKDPFSKMKGLKKNKVKTYGDAVYGKYRIRFYLNSKKKVVAIIFACNISKIKKKHLKKYM
;
A
#
# COMPACT_ATOMS: atom_id res chain seq x y z
N MET A 1 61.79 7.52 -35.03
CA MET A 1 61.50 8.39 -33.86
C MET A 1 60.77 9.64 -34.34
N GLN A 2 59.84 10.13 -33.51
CA GLN A 2 59.03 11.36 -33.64
C GLN A 2 58.10 11.52 -34.86
N LYS A 3 56.80 11.23 -34.64
CA LYS A 3 55.70 11.68 -35.51
C LYS A 3 54.88 12.74 -34.75
N SER A 4 55.08 13.99 -35.15
CA SER A 4 54.12 15.08 -35.33
C SER A 4 53.10 15.39 -34.21
N ARG A 5 53.26 16.59 -33.62
CA ARG A 5 52.28 17.34 -32.84
C ARG A 5 51.21 17.95 -33.77
N LYS A 6 49.95 18.03 -33.32
CA LYS A 6 49.11 19.24 -33.46
C LYS A 6 47.88 19.16 -32.56
N ARG A 7 47.81 20.11 -31.61
CA ARG A 7 46.65 20.46 -30.80
C ARG A 7 45.70 21.28 -31.68
N ILE A 8 44.39 21.07 -31.56
CA ILE A 8 43.37 22.04 -32.01
C ILE A 8 42.53 22.42 -30.80
N VAL A 9 42.42 23.73 -30.60
CA VAL A 9 41.70 24.46 -29.54
C VAL A 9 40.62 25.29 -30.24
N SER A 10 39.49 25.53 -29.55
CA SER A 10 38.40 26.48 -29.86
C SER A 10 37.47 26.10 -31.04
N ALA A 11 36.18 26.47 -31.07
CA ALA A 11 35.51 27.60 -30.43
C ALA A 11 34.05 27.31 -30.04
N ILE A 12 33.58 28.09 -29.07
CA ILE A 12 32.20 28.28 -28.62
C ILE A 12 31.49 29.16 -29.65
N VAL A 13 30.27 28.80 -30.05
CA VAL A 13 29.31 29.75 -30.64
C VAL A 13 28.00 29.64 -29.88
N SER A 14 27.67 30.75 -29.25
CA SER A 14 26.41 31.07 -28.58
C SER A 14 25.37 31.46 -29.64
N ALA A 15 24.11 31.04 -29.46
CA ALA A 15 22.97 31.71 -30.06
C ALA A 15 21.76 31.56 -29.13
N SER A 16 21.43 32.65 -28.44
CA SER A 16 20.10 32.87 -27.87
C SER A 16 19.33 33.73 -28.87
N LEU A 17 18.10 33.35 -29.18
CA LEU A 17 17.09 34.32 -29.61
C LEU A 17 15.73 33.92 -29.01
N VAL A 18 15.18 34.88 -28.27
CA VAL A 18 13.83 34.95 -27.73
C VAL A 18 12.91 35.49 -28.83
N LEU A 19 11.65 35.05 -28.82
CA LEU A 19 10.39 35.69 -29.27
C LEU A 19 9.41 34.53 -29.51
N GLY A 20 8.14 34.54 -29.14
CA GLY A 20 7.21 35.57 -28.68
C GLY A 20 5.82 34.93 -28.73
N LEU A 21 4.91 35.47 -27.92
CA LEU A 21 3.52 35.06 -27.68
C LEU A 21 2.72 34.61 -28.92
N TRP A 22 1.81 33.64 -28.75
CA TRP A 22 0.44 33.81 -29.29
C TRP A 22 -0.62 32.92 -28.63
N THR A 23 -1.59 33.62 -28.03
CA THR A 23 -3.05 33.42 -28.01
C THR A 23 -3.64 32.06 -27.66
N GLY A 24 -4.46 32.09 -26.60
CA GLY A 24 -5.39 31.03 -26.27
C GLY A 24 -6.43 30.77 -27.36
N TYR A 25 -7.02 29.59 -27.30
CA TYR A 25 -8.22 29.28 -28.05
C TYR A 25 -9.27 28.69 -27.11
N ALA A 26 -10.45 29.26 -27.26
CA ALA A 26 -11.62 29.11 -26.43
C ALA A 26 -12.30 27.75 -26.61
N ILE A 27 -13.04 27.40 -25.56
CA ILE A 27 -14.10 26.41 -25.52
C ILE A 27 -15.21 26.82 -26.51
N PRO A 28 -15.73 25.92 -27.35
CA PRO A 28 -17.10 26.05 -27.83
C PRO A 28 -18.01 25.19 -26.97
N ALA A 29 -18.91 25.87 -26.25
CA ALA A 29 -20.21 25.31 -25.89
C ALA A 29 -21.21 25.72 -26.97
N ARG A 30 -22.33 24.98 -27.03
CA ARG A 30 -23.58 25.22 -27.77
C ARG A 30 -23.68 24.50 -29.11
N ALA A 31 -24.83 24.00 -29.56
CA ALA A 31 -26.02 23.35 -28.99
C ALA A 31 -26.89 22.94 -30.21
N GLU A 32 -27.77 21.95 -30.02
CA GLU A 32 -29.02 21.68 -30.78
C GLU A 32 -28.83 21.24 -32.26
N GLU A 33 -29.71 20.48 -32.92
CA GLU A 33 -30.97 19.81 -32.63
C GLU A 33 -31.26 18.81 -33.78
N ASN A 34 -32.38 18.10 -33.69
CA ASN A 34 -33.04 17.22 -34.66
C ASN A 34 -32.65 15.74 -34.54
N GLY A 35 -33.53 14.81 -34.16
CA GLY A 35 -35.00 14.85 -34.08
C GLY A 35 -35.57 13.57 -34.70
N SER A 36 -36.75 13.15 -34.23
CA SER A 36 -37.57 12.01 -34.69
C SER A 36 -37.05 10.62 -34.31
N GLY A 37 -37.76 9.77 -33.56
CA GLY A 37 -39.17 9.79 -33.16
C GLY A 37 -39.67 8.34 -33.09
N GLN A 38 -40.24 7.93 -31.95
CA GLN A 38 -41.42 7.05 -31.81
C GLN A 38 -41.48 6.45 -30.39
N THR A 39 -42.43 7.00 -29.62
CA THR A 39 -43.19 6.32 -28.55
C THR A 39 -44.61 6.07 -29.10
N PRO A 40 -45.52 5.39 -28.38
CA PRO A 40 -45.45 4.13 -27.65
C PRO A 40 -46.55 3.16 -28.18
N PRO A 41 -46.92 2.09 -27.45
CA PRO A 41 -48.12 2.29 -26.65
C PRO A 41 -48.05 1.74 -25.22
N THR A 42 -48.78 2.48 -24.38
CA THR A 42 -49.34 2.15 -23.08
C THR A 42 -50.09 0.81 -23.10
N GLU A 43 -49.85 -0.04 -22.11
CA GLU A 43 -50.84 -1.03 -21.69
C GLU A 43 -51.00 -0.98 -20.17
N ILE A 44 -52.27 -0.84 -19.78
CA ILE A 44 -52.80 -0.56 -18.47
C ILE A 44 -53.13 -1.92 -17.84
N GLY A 45 -52.64 -2.16 -16.62
CA GLY A 45 -52.99 -3.36 -15.86
C GLY A 45 -52.99 -3.06 -14.36
N GLU A 46 -54.16 -2.78 -13.83
CA GLU A 46 -54.53 -2.74 -12.41
C GLU A 46 -55.68 -3.76 -12.21
N PRO A 47 -56.13 -4.15 -10.99
CA PRO A 47 -55.44 -4.52 -9.74
C PRO A 47 -55.77 -5.97 -9.30
N THR A 48 -54.99 -6.49 -8.33
CA THR A 48 -55.32 -7.34 -7.14
C THR A 48 -56.30 -8.55 -7.26
N PRO A 49 -56.03 -9.68 -6.55
CA PRO A 49 -56.76 -9.83 -5.29
C PRO A 49 -55.91 -10.30 -4.09
N THR A 50 -56.20 -9.64 -2.98
CA THR A 50 -56.01 -10.05 -1.58
C THR A 50 -56.77 -11.34 -1.29
N PRO A 51 -56.32 -12.20 -0.36
CA PRO A 51 -57.24 -13.05 0.39
C PRO A 51 -57.51 -12.45 1.79
N THR A 52 -58.80 -12.23 2.05
CA THR A 52 -59.37 -11.68 3.30
C THR A 52 -60.35 -12.70 3.91
N VAL A 53 -60.07 -13.09 5.16
CA VAL A 53 -60.84 -13.77 6.23
C VAL A 53 -61.58 -15.09 6.01
N THR A 54 -61.38 -16.00 6.97
CA THR A 54 -62.50 -16.67 7.65
C THR A 54 -62.17 -16.78 9.16
N PRO A 55 -63.08 -16.37 10.07
CA PRO A 55 -62.96 -16.57 11.51
C PRO A 55 -63.56 -17.92 11.92
N SER A 56 -63.04 -18.58 12.95
CA SER A 56 -63.82 -19.62 13.64
C SER A 56 -63.33 -19.85 15.08
N ALA A 57 -64.17 -19.38 16.00
CA ALA A 57 -64.53 -19.93 17.31
C ALA A 57 -63.46 -20.53 18.25
N SER A 58 -63.33 -19.85 19.38
CA SER A 58 -63.03 -20.39 20.72
C SER A 58 -64.03 -21.51 21.11
N PRO A 59 -63.64 -22.47 21.98
CA PRO A 59 -64.00 -22.27 23.38
C PRO A 59 -62.89 -22.55 24.40
N SER A 60 -62.87 -21.63 25.37
CA SER A 60 -62.57 -21.73 26.80
C SER A 60 -62.57 -23.14 27.42
N VAL A 61 -61.56 -23.47 28.24
CA VAL A 61 -61.59 -23.55 29.72
C VAL A 61 -60.27 -24.18 30.23
N GLU A 62 -59.69 -23.53 31.23
CA GLU A 62 -58.48 -23.89 32.00
C GLU A 62 -58.60 -25.25 32.74
N PRO A 63 -57.47 -25.83 33.19
CA PRO A 63 -57.14 -25.57 34.60
C PRO A 63 -55.69 -25.15 34.83
N SER A 64 -55.60 -24.16 35.74
CA SER A 64 -54.45 -23.73 36.53
C SER A 64 -53.46 -24.86 36.85
N THR A 65 -52.21 -24.67 36.44
CA THR A 65 -51.06 -25.28 37.11
C THR A 65 -50.01 -24.19 37.36
N GLU A 66 -50.01 -23.64 38.58
CA GLU A 66 -48.86 -22.97 39.17
C GLU A 66 -47.77 -24.04 39.40
N PRO A 67 -46.52 -23.81 38.97
CA PRO A 67 -45.52 -23.71 40.02
C PRO A 67 -44.35 -22.75 39.72
N SER A 68 -43.87 -22.20 40.84
CA SER A 68 -42.46 -21.96 41.16
C SER A 68 -41.78 -20.76 40.49
N ALA A 69 -41.69 -19.69 41.29
CA ALA A 69 -40.78 -18.57 41.09
C ALA A 69 -39.36 -19.05 40.72
N GLU A 70 -38.97 -18.78 39.49
CA GLU A 70 -37.60 -18.90 39.03
C GLU A 70 -36.78 -17.77 39.67
N PRO A 71 -35.59 -18.04 40.26
CA PRO A 71 -34.78 -17.00 40.86
C PRO A 71 -34.38 -16.00 39.77
N THR A 72 -34.88 -14.78 39.87
CA THR A 72 -34.49 -13.67 39.00
C THR A 72 -33.02 -13.36 39.29
N VAL A 73 -32.12 -13.90 38.47
CA VAL A 73 -30.69 -13.57 38.49
C VAL A 73 -30.55 -12.14 37.99
N THR A 74 -30.53 -11.20 38.91
CA THR A 74 -30.12 -9.81 38.63
C THR A 74 -28.71 -9.87 38.04
N PRO A 75 -28.48 -9.48 36.77
CA PRO A 75 -27.14 -9.51 36.21
C PRO A 75 -26.27 -8.52 37.00
N GLU A 76 -25.17 -9.02 37.57
CA GLU A 76 -24.20 -8.16 38.24
C GLU A 76 -23.78 -7.02 37.28
N PRO A 77 -23.75 -5.76 37.75
CA PRO A 77 -23.36 -4.63 36.92
C PRO A 77 -21.89 -4.79 36.54
N VAL A 78 -21.64 -5.16 35.28
CA VAL A 78 -20.30 -5.15 34.69
C VAL A 78 -19.70 -3.75 34.82
N ASP A 79 -18.53 -3.67 35.44
CA ASP A 79 -17.79 -2.44 35.65
C ASP A 79 -17.22 -1.92 34.31
N VAL A 80 -18.07 -1.21 33.57
CA VAL A 80 -17.90 -0.72 32.20
C VAL A 80 -16.64 0.14 31.97
N THR A 81 -15.95 0.57 33.02
CA THR A 81 -14.77 1.43 32.92
C THR A 81 -13.47 0.66 32.61
N LYS A 82 -13.43 -0.66 32.78
CA LYS A 82 -12.21 -1.48 32.59
C LYS A 82 -12.02 -2.06 31.18
N ILE A 83 -13.02 -1.96 30.29
CA ILE A 83 -12.94 -2.55 28.96
C ILE A 83 -11.92 -1.79 28.09
N ALA A 84 -10.91 -2.50 27.59
CA ALA A 84 -9.83 -1.93 26.78
C ALA A 84 -9.48 -2.80 25.57
N ILE A 85 -8.95 -2.17 24.51
CA ILE A 85 -8.41 -2.84 23.32
C ILE A 85 -6.89 -2.70 23.27
N SER A 86 -6.20 -3.81 23.01
CA SER A 86 -4.73 -3.84 23.02
C SER A 86 -4.07 -2.94 21.97
N ARG A 87 -4.79 -2.57 20.89
CA ARG A 87 -4.29 -1.69 19.81
C ARG A 87 -5.41 -0.86 19.21
N LYS A 88 -5.21 0.46 19.17
CA LYS A 88 -6.11 1.42 18.51
C LYS A 88 -5.83 1.59 17.01
N SER A 89 -4.64 1.24 16.54
CA SER A 89 -4.32 1.26 15.11
C SER A 89 -3.23 0.25 14.74
N ALA A 90 -3.22 -0.18 13.48
CA ALA A 90 -2.19 -1.06 12.93
C ALA A 90 -1.99 -0.86 11.43
N VAL A 91 -0.75 -1.09 10.98
CA VAL A 91 -0.39 -1.13 9.56
C VAL A 91 -0.06 -2.58 9.18
N LEU A 92 -0.87 -3.15 8.28
CA LEU A 92 -0.73 -4.54 7.84
C LEU A 92 -0.42 -4.62 6.35
N MET A 93 0.47 -5.53 5.96
CA MET A 93 0.61 -5.85 4.54
C MET A 93 -0.56 -6.73 4.09
N VAL A 94 -0.97 -6.58 2.84
CA VAL A 94 -1.92 -7.50 2.19
C VAL A 94 -1.54 -8.96 2.45
N GLY A 95 -2.53 -9.76 2.85
CA GLY A 95 -2.40 -11.18 3.21
C GLY A 95 -1.90 -11.44 4.63
N LYS A 96 -1.62 -10.41 5.43
CA LYS A 96 -1.26 -10.56 6.84
C LYS A 96 -2.47 -10.42 7.75
N THR A 97 -2.34 -11.01 8.94
CA THR A 97 -3.37 -11.03 9.96
C THR A 97 -2.91 -10.34 11.24
N LEU A 98 -3.88 -9.93 12.03
CA LEU A 98 -3.72 -9.36 13.37
C LEU A 98 -4.91 -9.81 14.21
N LYS A 99 -4.70 -10.15 15.47
CA LYS A 99 -5.78 -10.38 16.43
C LYS A 99 -5.60 -9.39 17.58
N PRO A 100 -6.41 -8.32 17.65
CA PRO A 100 -6.48 -7.47 18.83
C PRO A 100 -7.03 -8.27 20.01
N VAL A 101 -6.72 -7.84 21.23
CA VAL A 101 -7.19 -8.47 22.47
C VAL A 101 -8.07 -7.44 23.18
N ILE A 102 -9.24 -7.87 23.60
CA ILE A 102 -10.11 -7.10 24.50
C ILE A 102 -9.86 -7.62 25.92
N THR A 103 -9.67 -6.70 26.86
CA THR A 103 -9.47 -7.00 28.28
C THR A 103 -10.54 -6.31 29.11
N GLY A 104 -10.81 -6.81 30.32
CA GLY A 104 -11.81 -6.23 31.22
C GLY A 104 -13.24 -6.72 31.00
N THR A 105 -13.41 -7.83 30.27
CA THR A 105 -14.68 -8.54 30.09
C THR A 105 -14.40 -10.02 29.84
N THR A 106 -15.34 -10.88 30.22
CA THR A 106 -15.40 -12.31 29.86
C THR A 106 -16.51 -12.59 28.84
N SER A 107 -17.35 -11.59 28.55
CA SER A 107 -18.44 -11.66 27.58
C SER A 107 -17.94 -11.84 26.15
N THR A 108 -18.81 -12.39 25.31
CA THR A 108 -18.54 -12.55 23.88
C THR A 108 -18.46 -11.19 23.19
N VAL A 109 -17.36 -10.96 22.47
CA VAL A 109 -17.14 -9.72 21.72
C VAL A 109 -17.66 -9.88 20.29
N THR A 110 -18.52 -8.95 19.86
CA THR A 110 -18.96 -8.86 18.47
C THR A 110 -18.01 -7.98 17.66
N TRP A 111 -17.57 -8.46 16.51
CA TRP A 111 -16.61 -7.76 15.64
C TRP A 111 -17.23 -7.38 14.31
N THR A 112 -16.99 -6.15 13.87
CA THR A 112 -17.43 -5.67 12.55
C THR A 112 -16.33 -4.90 11.83
N SER A 113 -16.38 -4.89 10.50
CA SER A 113 -15.48 -4.09 9.65
C SER A 113 -16.27 -3.07 8.87
N ALA A 114 -15.84 -1.81 8.91
CA ALA A 114 -16.42 -0.74 8.09
C ALA A 114 -16.25 -0.99 6.58
N ASN A 115 -15.26 -1.81 6.18
CA ASN A 115 -15.03 -2.17 4.79
C ASN A 115 -14.33 -3.53 4.67
N GLU A 116 -15.12 -4.57 4.51
CA GLU A 116 -14.61 -5.95 4.37
C GLU A 116 -13.71 -6.14 3.15
N LYS A 117 -13.87 -5.34 2.09
CA LYS A 117 -13.01 -5.43 0.89
C LYS A 117 -11.56 -5.02 1.20
N ILE A 118 -11.34 -4.20 2.23
CA ILE A 118 -10.01 -3.74 2.68
C ILE A 118 -9.45 -4.68 3.74
N ALA A 119 -10.21 -4.92 4.81
CA ALA A 119 -9.85 -5.89 5.83
C ALA A 119 -11.11 -6.55 6.39
N LYS A 120 -11.05 -7.88 6.56
CA LYS A 120 -12.14 -8.67 7.15
C LYS A 120 -11.75 -9.10 8.55
N VAL A 121 -12.69 -9.13 9.47
CA VAL A 121 -12.52 -9.67 10.82
C VAL A 121 -13.41 -10.90 10.95
N ASP A 122 -12.90 -11.97 11.56
CA ASP A 122 -13.72 -13.15 11.90
C ASP A 122 -14.34 -13.03 13.29
N GLU A 123 -15.24 -13.95 13.64
CA GLU A 123 -15.94 -14.01 14.93
C GLU A 123 -14.98 -14.05 16.13
N THR A 124 -13.76 -14.57 15.93
CA THR A 124 -12.74 -14.63 16.99
C THR A 124 -11.92 -13.34 17.14
N GLY A 125 -12.23 -12.30 16.35
CA GLY A 125 -11.50 -11.04 16.32
C GLY A 125 -10.22 -11.07 15.49
N LYS A 126 -9.99 -12.10 14.66
CA LYS A 126 -8.82 -12.14 13.78
C LYS A 126 -9.10 -11.33 12.52
N ILE A 127 -8.38 -10.24 12.38
CA ILE A 127 -8.38 -9.34 11.24
C ILE A 127 -7.44 -9.88 10.17
N LYS A 128 -7.91 -10.00 8.92
CA LYS A 128 -7.15 -10.34 7.72
C LYS A 128 -7.15 -9.17 6.75
N ALA A 129 -5.95 -8.69 6.39
CA ALA A 129 -5.76 -7.62 5.42
C ALA A 129 -5.92 -8.15 3.99
N LEU A 130 -6.89 -7.63 3.23
CA LEU A 130 -7.25 -8.13 1.90
C LEU A 130 -6.77 -7.21 0.78
N LYS A 131 -7.07 -5.92 0.86
CA LYS A 131 -6.75 -4.95 -0.19
C LYS A 131 -6.19 -3.68 0.42
N LYS A 132 -5.27 -3.03 -0.30
CA LYS A 132 -4.72 -1.73 0.07
C LYS A 132 -5.87 -0.73 0.34
N GLY A 133 -5.77 -0.02 1.45
CA GLY A 133 -6.75 0.98 1.86
C GLY A 133 -6.69 1.22 3.36
N LYS A 134 -7.62 2.03 3.87
CA LYS A 134 -7.84 2.21 5.30
C LYS A 134 -9.26 1.76 5.64
N THR A 135 -9.42 1.09 6.76
CA THR A 135 -10.74 0.72 7.30
C THR A 135 -10.68 0.72 8.83
N VAL A 136 -11.84 0.79 9.47
CA VAL A 136 -11.97 0.70 10.91
C VAL A 136 -12.62 -0.63 11.25
N ILE A 137 -12.05 -1.31 12.25
CA ILE A 137 -12.63 -2.51 12.85
C ILE A 137 -13.22 -2.11 14.19
N THR A 138 -14.45 -2.50 14.45
CA THR A 138 -15.17 -2.22 15.70
C THR A 138 -15.36 -3.51 16.49
N ALA A 139 -15.08 -3.44 17.79
CA ALA A 139 -15.39 -4.45 18.78
C ALA A 139 -16.49 -3.91 19.67
N ALA A 140 -17.61 -4.62 19.78
CA ALA A 140 -18.72 -4.28 20.65
C ALA A 140 -18.91 -5.39 21.69
N VAL A 141 -18.99 -5.00 22.96
CA VAL A 141 -19.20 -5.91 24.09
C VAL A 141 -19.80 -5.13 25.25
N ASP A 142 -20.79 -5.70 25.93
CA ASP A 142 -21.45 -5.12 27.11
C ASP A 142 -21.92 -3.65 26.90
N GLY A 143 -22.45 -3.34 25.71
CA GLY A 143 -22.89 -1.98 25.34
C GLY A 143 -21.76 -0.99 25.01
N ILE A 144 -20.50 -1.40 25.13
CA ILE A 144 -19.32 -0.56 24.86
C ILE A 144 -18.73 -0.89 23.50
N THR A 145 -18.32 0.14 22.77
CA THR A 145 -17.60 0.00 21.50
C THR A 145 -16.14 0.44 21.63
N LYS A 146 -15.24 -0.32 21.04
CA LYS A 146 -13.82 0.03 20.85
C LYS A 146 -13.45 -0.15 19.38
N THR A 147 -12.57 0.72 18.89
CA THR A 147 -12.19 0.74 17.48
C THR A 147 -10.69 0.50 17.28
N CYS A 148 -10.36 -0.12 16.15
CA CYS A 148 -8.99 -0.30 15.66
C CYS A 148 -8.89 0.17 14.20
N GLU A 149 -8.12 1.23 13.94
CA GLU A 149 -7.85 1.69 12.57
C GLU A 149 -6.83 0.77 11.89
N ILE A 150 -7.24 0.16 10.78
CA ILE A 150 -6.40 -0.73 9.98
C ILE A 150 -6.01 -0.03 8.68
N THR A 151 -4.71 0.25 8.53
CA THR A 151 -4.12 0.68 7.26
C THR A 151 -3.50 -0.52 6.57
N VAL A 152 -4.12 -0.97 5.48
CA VAL A 152 -3.60 -2.06 4.64
C VAL A 152 -2.70 -1.50 3.55
N VAL A 153 -1.50 -2.08 3.46
CA VAL A 153 -0.45 -1.65 2.54
C VAL A 153 -0.08 -2.75 1.57
N ALA A 154 0.22 -2.37 0.35
CA ALA A 154 0.66 -3.32 -0.66
C ALA A 154 2.15 -3.62 -0.52
N LYS A 155 2.52 -4.88 -0.68
CA LYS A 155 3.91 -5.26 -0.96
C LYS A 155 4.15 -5.03 -2.46
N MET A 156 5.22 -4.33 -2.81
CA MET A 156 5.56 -4.11 -4.21
C MET A 156 5.78 -5.45 -4.92
N ALA A 157 5.03 -5.67 -6.00
CA ALA A 157 5.12 -6.87 -6.81
C ALA A 157 6.14 -6.67 -7.95
N LYS A 158 6.81 -7.77 -8.35
CA LYS A 158 7.78 -7.75 -9.46
C LYS A 158 7.16 -7.23 -10.77
N LYS A 159 5.88 -7.52 -10.99
CA LYS A 159 5.13 -7.07 -12.17
C LYS A 159 5.02 -5.55 -12.24
N ASP A 160 4.81 -4.87 -11.13
CA ASP A 160 4.67 -3.40 -11.11
C ASP A 160 6.02 -2.72 -11.37
N PHE A 161 7.14 -3.40 -11.06
CA PHE A 161 8.47 -2.91 -11.43
C PHE A 161 8.73 -2.96 -12.94
N SER A 162 8.00 -3.75 -13.73
CA SER A 162 8.11 -3.65 -15.19
C SER A 162 7.67 -2.26 -15.69
N LYS A 163 6.65 -1.69 -15.03
CA LYS A 163 6.07 -0.37 -15.26
C LYS A 163 6.92 0.78 -14.74
N PHE A 164 7.89 0.47 -13.87
CA PHE A 164 8.95 1.41 -13.49
C PHE A 164 9.86 1.62 -14.72
N ASN A 165 9.49 2.58 -15.56
CA ASN A 165 10.14 2.92 -16.81
C ASN A 165 10.31 4.44 -16.84
N SER A 166 11.48 4.93 -16.39
CA SER A 166 11.87 6.35 -16.30
C SER A 166 11.18 7.22 -15.23
N GLU A 167 10.05 6.80 -14.65
CA GLU A 167 9.40 7.56 -13.56
C GLU A 167 10.27 7.62 -12.29
N ASN A 168 10.17 8.74 -11.55
CA ASN A 168 10.74 8.87 -10.21
C ASN A 168 10.19 7.78 -9.26
N PHE A 169 11.07 7.08 -8.54
CA PHE A 169 10.71 6.00 -7.61
C PHE A 169 9.72 6.45 -6.52
N VAL A 170 9.82 7.70 -6.05
CA VAL A 170 8.91 8.26 -5.06
C VAL A 170 7.50 8.38 -5.64
N ASN A 171 7.38 9.00 -6.82
CA ASN A 171 6.11 9.18 -7.52
C ASN A 171 5.46 7.84 -7.85
N PHE A 172 6.25 6.88 -8.37
CA PHE A 172 5.81 5.51 -8.59
C PHE A 172 5.24 4.89 -7.30
N CYS A 173 5.97 5.02 -6.19
CA CYS A 173 5.50 4.50 -4.91
C CYS A 173 4.21 5.17 -4.43
N GLN A 174 4.07 6.48 -4.61
CA GLN A 174 2.86 7.21 -4.20
C GLN A 174 1.66 6.83 -5.09
N ARG A 175 1.84 6.79 -6.41
CA ARG A 175 0.81 6.42 -7.40
C ARG A 175 0.22 5.03 -7.15
N TYR A 176 1.08 4.04 -6.90
CA TYR A 176 0.64 2.69 -6.54
C TYR A 176 0.35 2.54 -5.02
N GLY A 177 0.61 3.59 -4.25
CA GLY A 177 0.48 3.72 -2.79
C GLY A 177 1.22 2.67 -1.96
N TYR A 178 2.46 2.41 -2.35
CA TYR A 178 3.52 1.87 -1.51
C TYR A 178 4.05 2.94 -0.55
N SER A 179 3.15 3.63 0.16
CA SER A 179 3.49 4.70 1.09
C SER A 179 3.69 4.20 2.51
N HIS A 180 3.24 3.01 2.86
CA HIS A 180 3.40 2.47 4.20
C HIS A 180 3.89 1.01 4.11
N GLY A 181 4.59 0.54 5.14
CA GLY A 181 5.24 -0.79 5.14
C GLY A 181 6.61 -0.83 4.46
N TYR A 182 7.09 -2.05 4.19
CA TYR A 182 8.37 -2.27 3.50
C TYR A 182 8.16 -2.95 2.15
N ALA A 183 8.76 -2.38 1.12
CA ALA A 183 8.74 -2.87 -0.24
C ALA A 183 10.13 -2.70 -0.80
N TRP A 184 10.62 -3.65 -1.61
CA TRP A 184 11.92 -3.50 -2.22
C TRP A 184 11.99 -4.16 -3.57
N ASN A 185 12.83 -3.59 -4.43
CA ASN A 185 13.24 -4.19 -5.67
C ASN A 185 14.73 -3.94 -5.88
N GLY A 186 15.43 -4.95 -6.38
CA GLY A 186 16.86 -4.88 -6.68
C GLY A 186 17.13 -5.01 -8.17
N GLN A 187 18.18 -4.33 -8.60
CA GLN A 187 18.82 -4.53 -9.88
C GLN A 187 20.29 -4.86 -9.63
N TRP A 188 20.82 -5.85 -10.34
CA TRP A 188 22.20 -6.29 -10.21
C TRP A 188 22.82 -6.57 -11.57
N LYS A 189 24.16 -6.55 -11.61
CA LYS A 189 24.92 -6.96 -12.78
C LYS A 189 24.57 -8.41 -13.18
N GLY A 190 24.27 -8.61 -14.46
CA GLY A 190 23.87 -9.92 -15.02
C GLY A 190 22.37 -10.25 -14.89
N GLY A 191 21.54 -9.34 -14.38
CA GLY A 191 20.07 -9.51 -14.41
C GLY A 191 19.46 -9.27 -15.79
N SER A 192 18.30 -9.88 -16.05
CA SER A 192 17.65 -9.99 -17.36
C SER A 192 17.22 -8.66 -18.02
N LYS A 193 17.26 -7.52 -17.30
CA LYS A 193 16.98 -6.18 -17.88
C LYS A 193 17.93 -5.15 -17.26
N LYS A 194 18.81 -4.56 -18.08
CA LYS A 194 19.70 -3.44 -17.68
C LYS A 194 18.89 -2.14 -17.62
N LYS A 195 18.05 -1.97 -16.60
CA LYS A 195 17.33 -0.72 -16.34
C LYS A 195 18.28 0.39 -15.85
N ALA A 196 17.86 1.63 -15.99
CA ALA A 196 18.50 2.78 -15.36
C ALA A 196 17.54 3.37 -14.30
N THR A 197 18.07 4.14 -13.36
CA THR A 197 17.22 5.01 -12.55
C THR A 197 16.59 6.11 -13.41
N ALA A 198 15.54 6.77 -12.93
CA ALA A 198 14.96 7.95 -13.56
C ALA A 198 15.98 9.05 -13.90
N ARG A 199 17.07 9.13 -13.11
CA ARG A 199 18.18 10.08 -13.32
C ARG A 199 19.35 9.49 -14.12
N GLY A 200 19.10 8.42 -14.89
CA GLY A 200 20.08 7.86 -15.84
C GLY A 200 21.23 7.04 -15.22
N ILE A 201 21.12 6.62 -13.96
CA ILE A 201 22.15 5.78 -13.33
C ILE A 201 21.92 4.31 -13.69
N LYS A 202 22.89 3.72 -14.38
CA LYS A 202 22.90 2.30 -14.77
C LYS A 202 23.96 1.51 -14.01
N ILE A 203 23.82 0.18 -14.01
CA ILE A 203 24.89 -0.72 -13.56
C ILE A 203 26.17 -0.40 -14.37
N GLY A 204 27.29 -0.25 -13.67
CA GLY A 204 28.59 0.17 -14.21
C GLY A 204 28.85 1.67 -14.14
N ALA A 205 27.88 2.51 -13.74
CA ALA A 205 28.10 3.94 -13.53
C ALA A 205 29.17 4.21 -12.45
N SER A 206 29.89 5.34 -12.56
CA SER A 206 30.87 5.76 -11.56
C SER A 206 30.19 6.39 -10.34
N LYS A 207 30.87 6.33 -9.18
CA LYS A 207 30.49 7.07 -7.96
C LYS A 207 30.19 8.55 -8.26
N THR A 208 31.06 9.23 -9.01
CA THR A 208 30.91 10.64 -9.37
C THR A 208 29.64 10.90 -10.17
N LYS A 209 29.28 10.00 -11.10
CA LYS A 209 28.03 10.12 -11.87
C LYS A 209 26.80 9.98 -10.96
N VAL A 210 26.86 9.10 -9.97
CA VAL A 210 25.80 8.99 -8.95
C VAL A 210 25.68 10.28 -8.15
N GLN A 211 26.80 10.83 -7.68
CA GLN A 211 26.80 12.08 -6.92
C GLN A 211 26.25 13.26 -7.73
N LYS A 212 26.67 13.40 -9.00
CA LYS A 212 26.11 14.45 -9.89
C LYS A 212 24.61 14.31 -10.08
N ALA A 213 24.09 13.08 -10.16
CA ALA A 213 22.67 12.83 -10.37
C ALA A 213 21.82 12.97 -9.10
N TYR A 214 22.34 12.62 -7.93
CA TYR A 214 21.57 12.51 -6.68
C TYR A 214 22.04 13.45 -5.56
N GLY A 215 23.06 14.26 -5.79
CA GLY A 215 23.70 15.11 -4.80
C GLY A 215 24.83 14.40 -4.05
N GLU A 216 25.36 15.04 -3.01
CA GLU A 216 26.29 14.42 -2.07
C GLU A 216 25.59 13.25 -1.35
N LEU A 217 26.18 12.06 -1.40
CA LEU A 217 25.69 10.88 -0.68
C LEU A 217 26.69 10.49 0.40
N THR A 218 26.20 10.11 1.57
CA THR A 218 27.03 9.48 2.61
C THR A 218 27.33 8.02 2.24
N TRP A 219 28.60 7.70 2.03
CA TRP A 219 29.04 6.36 1.65
C TRP A 219 29.45 5.55 2.87
N LYS A 220 28.89 4.35 3.01
CA LYS A 220 29.16 3.43 4.13
C LYS A 220 29.79 2.14 3.63
N LYS A 221 30.67 1.54 4.44
CA LYS A 221 31.18 0.18 4.19
C LYS A 221 30.04 -0.82 4.34
N CYS A 222 29.99 -1.82 3.45
CA CYS A 222 29.07 -2.93 3.59
C CYS A 222 29.53 -3.83 4.74
N THR A 223 28.65 -4.07 5.71
CA THR A 223 28.91 -4.96 6.84
C THR A 223 27.87 -6.07 6.89
N SER A 224 28.16 -7.13 7.64
CA SER A 224 27.23 -8.25 7.87
C SER A 224 25.94 -7.83 8.59
N LYS A 225 25.90 -6.62 9.17
CA LYS A 225 24.72 -6.00 9.78
C LYS A 225 23.72 -5.51 8.74
N ASP A 226 24.16 -5.13 7.54
CA ASP A 226 23.25 -4.75 6.45
C ASP A 226 22.42 -5.99 6.04
N PRO A 227 21.07 -5.95 6.13
CA PRO A 227 20.22 -7.06 5.73
C PRO A 227 20.47 -7.56 4.30
N PHE A 228 20.87 -6.66 3.40
CA PHE A 228 21.12 -6.98 1.99
C PHE A 228 22.50 -7.59 1.73
N SER A 229 23.46 -7.44 2.65
CA SER A 229 24.86 -7.87 2.47
C SER A 229 25.02 -9.34 2.13
N LYS A 230 24.10 -10.19 2.59
CA LYS A 230 24.16 -11.64 2.40
C LYS A 230 23.55 -12.14 1.08
N MET A 231 22.93 -11.26 0.28
CA MET A 231 22.29 -11.66 -0.98
C MET A 231 23.32 -12.17 -2.00
N LYS A 232 23.02 -13.29 -2.67
CA LYS A 232 23.89 -13.94 -3.69
C LYS A 232 24.39 -12.95 -4.74
N GLY A 233 23.49 -12.09 -5.24
CA GLY A 233 23.81 -11.07 -6.23
C GLY A 233 24.83 -10.03 -5.76
N LEU A 234 24.80 -9.62 -4.49
CA LEU A 234 25.77 -8.66 -3.94
C LEU A 234 27.12 -9.32 -3.68
N LYS A 235 27.11 -10.56 -3.17
CA LYS A 235 28.32 -11.37 -2.97
C LYS A 235 29.07 -11.60 -4.29
N LYS A 236 28.36 -12.10 -5.32
CA LYS A 236 28.94 -12.35 -6.66
C LYS A 236 29.57 -11.09 -7.26
N ASN A 237 29.00 -9.93 -6.95
CA ASN A 237 29.45 -8.64 -7.49
C ASN A 237 30.52 -7.92 -6.63
N LYS A 238 31.07 -8.58 -5.60
CA LYS A 238 32.18 -8.09 -4.77
C LYS A 238 31.95 -6.66 -4.26
N VAL A 239 30.75 -6.41 -3.74
CA VAL A 239 30.36 -5.12 -3.18
C VAL A 239 31.26 -4.73 -2.01
N LYS A 240 31.63 -3.45 -1.92
CA LYS A 240 32.48 -2.89 -0.85
C LYS A 240 31.77 -1.77 -0.07
N THR A 241 31.14 -0.85 -0.77
CA THR A 241 30.47 0.30 -0.16
C THR A 241 29.07 0.49 -0.74
N TYR A 242 28.25 1.25 -0.02
CA TYR A 242 26.95 1.70 -0.52
C TYR A 242 26.68 3.15 -0.13
N GLY A 243 25.81 3.81 -0.89
CA GLY A 243 25.32 5.16 -0.62
C GLY A 243 23.82 5.22 -0.85
N ASP A 244 23.12 5.98 -0.01
CA ASP A 244 21.66 6.10 -0.04
C ASP A 244 21.24 7.49 -0.50
N ALA A 245 20.45 7.57 -1.57
CA ALA A 245 19.63 8.74 -1.84
C ALA A 245 18.34 8.64 -1.01
N VAL A 246 18.07 9.68 -0.22
CA VAL A 246 17.06 9.70 0.84
C VAL A 246 15.90 10.59 0.46
N TYR A 247 14.68 10.04 0.44
CA TYR A 247 13.44 10.78 0.20
C TYR A 247 12.39 10.38 1.24
N GLY A 248 12.44 10.97 2.43
CA GLY A 248 11.55 10.63 3.55
C GLY A 248 11.72 9.16 3.98
N LYS A 249 10.74 8.31 3.66
CA LYS A 249 10.79 6.84 3.87
C LYS A 249 11.34 6.05 2.69
N TYR A 250 11.47 6.66 1.52
CA TYR A 250 11.97 6.03 0.31
C TYR A 250 13.48 6.13 0.23
N ARG A 251 14.13 5.07 -0.24
CA ARG A 251 15.57 4.99 -0.40
C ARG A 251 15.91 4.42 -1.77
N ILE A 252 16.88 5.04 -2.43
CA ILE A 252 17.58 4.45 -3.58
C ILE A 252 19.01 4.21 -3.12
N ARG A 253 19.36 2.94 -2.92
CA ARG A 253 20.69 2.53 -2.47
C ARG A 253 21.53 2.08 -3.65
N PHE A 254 22.70 2.67 -3.80
CA PHE A 254 23.69 2.31 -4.80
C PHE A 254 24.81 1.52 -4.14
N TYR A 255 25.06 0.30 -4.61
CA TYR A 255 26.18 -0.53 -4.17
C TYR A 255 27.34 -0.43 -5.14
N LEU A 256 28.54 -0.17 -4.63
CA LEU A 256 29.76 -0.06 -5.41
C LEU A 256 30.72 -1.21 -5.10
N ASN A 257 31.49 -1.62 -6.12
CA ASN A 257 32.64 -2.51 -5.97
C ASN A 257 33.93 -1.73 -5.64
N SER A 258 35.07 -2.43 -5.56
CA SER A 258 36.39 -1.81 -5.33
C SER A 258 36.78 -0.76 -6.38
N LYS A 259 36.31 -0.90 -7.62
CA LYS A 259 36.54 0.05 -8.72
C LYS A 259 35.61 1.28 -8.67
N LYS A 260 34.87 1.48 -7.57
CA LYS A 260 33.88 2.56 -7.40
C LYS A 260 32.81 2.58 -8.52
N LYS A 261 32.48 1.40 -9.07
CA LYS A 261 31.44 1.22 -10.09
C LYS A 261 30.18 0.64 -9.46
N VAL A 262 29.02 1.14 -9.88
CA VAL A 262 27.70 0.63 -9.45
C VAL A 262 27.55 -0.81 -9.91
N VAL A 263 27.28 -1.73 -8.98
CA VAL A 263 27.08 -3.16 -9.29
C VAL A 263 25.71 -3.68 -8.86
N ALA A 264 25.04 -2.96 -7.95
CA ALA A 264 23.65 -3.17 -7.63
C ALA A 264 22.96 -1.85 -7.25
N ILE A 265 21.65 -1.78 -7.51
CA ILE A 265 20.78 -0.67 -7.13
C ILE A 265 19.58 -1.27 -6.42
N ILE A 266 19.24 -0.76 -5.24
CA ILE A 266 18.06 -1.17 -4.49
C ILE A 266 17.13 0.03 -4.37
N PHE A 267 15.87 -0.18 -4.72
CA PHE A 267 14.78 0.73 -4.46
C PHE A 267 13.98 0.17 -3.29
N ALA A 268 13.83 0.94 -2.21
CA ALA A 268 13.16 0.47 -1.01
C ALA A 268 12.23 1.52 -0.40
N CYS A 269 11.05 1.08 0.02
CA CYS A 269 10.23 1.79 1.00
C CYS A 269 10.60 1.28 2.38
N ASN A 270 10.95 2.20 3.28
CA ASN A 270 11.30 1.96 4.68
C ASN A 270 12.38 0.86 4.84
N ILE A 271 13.58 1.15 4.35
CA ILE A 271 14.69 0.19 4.25
C ILE A 271 15.06 -0.46 5.59
N SER A 272 14.88 0.25 6.71
CA SER A 272 15.19 -0.24 8.06
C SER A 272 14.23 -1.35 8.54
N LYS A 273 13.00 -1.40 8.00
CA LYS A 273 12.03 -2.46 8.29
C LYS A 273 12.31 -3.74 7.49
N ILE A 274 13.21 -3.71 6.51
CA ILE A 274 13.61 -4.88 5.71
C ILE A 274 14.65 -5.67 6.50
N LYS A 275 14.30 -6.89 6.94
CA LYS A 275 15.18 -7.79 7.72
C LYS A 275 15.65 -8.96 6.85
N LYS A 276 16.74 -9.62 7.26
CA LYS A 276 17.30 -10.82 6.58
C LYS A 276 16.23 -11.89 6.28
N LYS A 277 15.31 -12.14 7.22
CA LYS A 277 14.20 -13.09 7.04
C LYS A 277 13.29 -12.77 5.84
N HIS A 278 13.17 -11.49 5.46
CA HIS A 278 12.37 -11.05 4.29
C HIS A 278 13.10 -11.29 2.96
N LEU A 279 14.41 -11.57 3.01
CA LEU A 279 15.31 -11.70 1.86
C LEU A 279 15.77 -13.14 1.61
N LYS A 280 15.26 -14.13 2.37
CA LYS A 280 15.69 -15.55 2.30
C LYS A 280 15.75 -16.10 0.87
N LYS A 281 14.76 -15.76 0.01
CA LYS A 281 14.71 -16.18 -1.40
C LYS A 281 15.92 -15.71 -2.24
N TYR A 282 16.63 -14.67 -1.80
CA TYR A 282 17.72 -14.01 -2.52
C TYR A 282 19.10 -14.23 -1.86
N MET A 283 19.14 -14.95 -0.73
CA MET A 283 20.36 -15.36 -0.03
C MET A 283 20.88 -16.70 -0.56
#